data_AF-C1HBH5-F1
#
_entry.id   AF-C1HBH5-F1
#
_cell.length_a   1.000
_cell.length_b   1.000
_cell.length_c   1.000
_cell.angle_alpha   90.00
_cell.angle_beta   90.00
_cell.angle_gamma   90.00
#
_symmetry.space_group_name_H-M   'P 1'
#
loop_
_entity.id
_entity.type
_entity.pdbx_description
1 polymer ?
#
loop_
_entity_poly.entity_id
_entity_poly.type
_entity_poly.pdbx_seq_one_letter_code
_entity_poly.pdbx_strand_id
1 'polypeptide(L)'
;MVSSQLSPVVNNTEPSHSGPLSKDLRKSKPDPIKFDPISALKEFAFITASITTTSGERDRLKKRSQAEATALRRATDRNFKYPSIAKRLKTGKEQLDSELARVDEKLRSYEKMQDHLIKLLASNFNSAQQWAESQLKLEDVKRDLNQATADIEQRINSTNIELKNVKDELIAKHSDQQNSLGSIITDKVKSMGLEILEKQQQHMDSYICTIADERKQTELSVKTREEDFSNRLEIVGRKISEQQRLCSVLGEKWDSMRVTNNGTTIGTVAEIMGQVQNLRHVQEAKDEAIADELDKFESKVASMENELAKLKQMVGSNTQPSSVTVPAVKAEIEEIQQTLQGVNQFLENQSQLQQAHQTALHSLETRYNHLSTEPIVQHMVAAMQEMYPHASSVQQEIVSIKETTNKLITTINSIRGEIRTAENARTALVTDMTAERDRMTHEIGYLRSRTDALSHENLLSKVDDVEKRLRSRLDDVENVVANKLAAVLTRYEQLPTSQNS
;
A
#
# COMPACT_ATOMS: atom_id res chain seq x y z
N MET A 1 -13.91 20.01 -7.62
CA MET A 1 -15.34 20.20 -7.94
C MET A 1 -15.88 18.94 -8.59
N VAL A 2 -16.32 17.94 -7.82
CA VAL A 2 -17.35 16.94 -8.21
C VAL A 2 -17.98 16.44 -6.91
N SER A 3 -19.31 16.43 -6.91
CA SER A 3 -20.21 16.28 -5.77
C SER A 3 -20.18 14.93 -5.07
N SER A 4 -20.37 15.01 -3.75
CA SER A 4 -20.84 13.95 -2.86
C SER A 4 -22.22 13.44 -3.30
N GLN A 5 -22.36 12.13 -3.54
CA GLN A 5 -23.64 11.44 -3.57
C GLN A 5 -23.74 10.53 -2.34
N LEU A 6 -24.51 11.00 -1.36
CA LEU A 6 -25.00 10.21 -0.24
C LEU A 6 -26.25 9.47 -0.72
N SER A 7 -26.16 8.15 -0.88
CA SER A 7 -27.31 7.28 -1.15
C SER A 7 -27.96 6.81 0.16
N PRO A 8 -29.28 6.54 0.16
CA PRO A 8 -30.12 6.66 1.34
C PRO A 8 -30.30 5.36 2.13
N VAL A 9 -30.54 5.57 3.42
CA VAL A 9 -30.93 4.62 4.47
C VAL A 9 -32.15 3.80 4.04
N VAL A 10 -31.97 2.49 3.91
CA VAL A 10 -33.07 1.53 3.73
C VAL A 10 -33.59 1.14 5.11
N ASN A 11 -34.77 1.67 5.44
CA ASN A 11 -35.61 1.22 6.55
C ASN A 11 -36.19 -0.15 6.22
N ASN A 12 -35.65 -1.22 6.81
CA ASN A 12 -36.29 -2.53 6.79
C ASN A 12 -36.94 -2.81 8.15
N THR A 13 -38.22 -2.45 8.16
CA THR A 13 -39.37 -2.95 8.92
C THR A 13 -39.14 -4.25 9.72
N GLU A 14 -39.36 -4.13 11.02
CA GLU A 14 -39.51 -5.22 12.00
C GLU A 14 -40.68 -6.16 11.66
N PRO A 15 -40.47 -7.49 11.67
CA PRO A 15 -41.55 -8.44 11.89
C PRO A 15 -41.79 -8.61 13.40
N SER A 16 -42.89 -8.01 13.86
CA SER A 16 -43.53 -8.31 15.15
C SER A 16 -43.89 -9.80 15.24
N HIS A 17 -43.05 -10.59 15.90
CA HIS A 17 -43.43 -11.93 16.37
C HIS A 17 -43.65 -11.92 17.88
N SER A 18 -44.88 -11.56 18.26
CA SER A 18 -45.48 -11.79 19.56
C SER A 18 -45.70 -13.31 19.76
N GLY A 19 -44.64 -14.02 20.15
CA GLY A 19 -44.72 -15.40 20.62
C GLY A 19 -44.89 -15.45 22.15
N PRO A 20 -45.80 -16.26 22.70
CA PRO A 20 -46.18 -16.22 24.11
C PRO A 20 -45.03 -16.62 25.05
N LEU A 21 -44.79 -15.73 26.01
CA LEU A 21 -44.01 -15.86 27.24
C LEU A 21 -43.88 -17.31 27.72
N SER A 22 -42.77 -17.93 27.33
CA SER A 22 -42.29 -19.17 27.93
C SER A 22 -42.02 -18.88 29.42
N LYS A 23 -42.96 -19.31 30.28
CA LYS A 23 -42.77 -19.36 31.72
C LYS A 23 -41.53 -20.22 31.99
N ASP A 24 -40.42 -19.58 32.29
CA ASP A 24 -39.17 -20.24 32.63
C ASP A 24 -39.36 -21.02 33.94
N LEU A 25 -39.67 -22.31 33.80
CA LEU A 25 -39.82 -23.27 34.90
C LEU A 25 -38.53 -23.45 35.72
N ARG A 26 -37.41 -22.79 35.37
CA ARG A 26 -36.15 -22.91 36.10
C ARG A 26 -36.03 -21.99 37.32
N LYS A 27 -36.99 -21.08 37.56
CA LYS A 27 -36.84 -20.04 38.60
C LYS A 27 -37.39 -20.34 40.01
N SER A 28 -37.77 -21.58 40.33
CA SER A 28 -38.10 -21.91 41.71
C SER A 28 -37.61 -23.30 42.11
N LYS A 29 -36.29 -23.53 42.01
CA LYS A 29 -35.70 -24.54 42.88
C LYS A 29 -35.64 -23.92 44.29
N PRO A 30 -36.34 -24.50 45.28
CA PRO A 30 -36.22 -24.04 46.66
C PRO A 30 -34.73 -24.04 47.03
N ASP A 31 -34.28 -22.96 47.68
CA ASP A 31 -32.88 -22.83 48.08
C ASP A 31 -32.47 -24.11 48.80
N PRO A 32 -31.41 -24.78 48.33
CA PRO A 32 -30.98 -26.04 48.94
C PRO A 32 -30.76 -25.77 50.43
N ILE A 33 -31.47 -26.52 51.27
CA ILE A 33 -31.41 -26.41 52.72
C ILE A 33 -29.93 -26.41 53.10
N LYS A 34 -29.44 -25.23 53.50
CA LYS A 34 -28.03 -25.04 53.78
C LYS A 34 -27.68 -25.94 54.95
N PHE A 35 -26.85 -26.94 54.69
CA PHE A 35 -26.35 -27.81 55.74
C PHE A 35 -25.61 -26.96 56.78
N ASP A 36 -26.09 -26.99 58.02
CA ASP A 36 -25.41 -26.35 59.14
C ASP A 36 -24.63 -27.42 59.93
N PRO A 37 -23.30 -27.50 59.77
CA PRO A 37 -22.48 -28.49 60.44
C PRO A 37 -22.56 -28.38 61.97
N ILE A 38 -22.77 -27.18 62.51
CA ILE A 38 -22.87 -26.96 63.95
C ILE A 38 -24.17 -27.58 64.49
N SER A 39 -25.28 -27.36 63.78
CA SER A 39 -26.56 -27.97 64.14
C SER A 39 -26.51 -29.50 64.04
N ALA A 40 -25.91 -30.05 62.98
CA ALA A 40 -25.76 -31.50 62.82
C ALA A 40 -24.85 -32.14 63.89
N LEU A 41 -23.76 -31.48 64.29
CA LEU A 41 -22.90 -31.93 65.39
C LEU A 41 -23.62 -31.91 66.74
N LYS A 42 -24.44 -30.87 67.01
CA LYS A 42 -25.27 -30.79 68.21
C LYS A 42 -26.31 -31.91 68.25
N GLU A 43 -26.97 -32.16 67.14
CA GLU A 43 -27.96 -33.24 67.02
C GLU A 43 -27.30 -34.62 67.20
N PHE A 44 -26.12 -34.83 66.61
CA PHE A 44 -25.33 -36.05 66.79
C PHE A 44 -24.93 -36.28 68.25
N ALA A 45 -24.47 -35.25 68.95
CA ALA A 45 -24.15 -35.32 70.38
C ALA A 45 -25.39 -35.65 71.23
N PHE A 46 -26.53 -35.03 70.92
CA PHE A 46 -27.81 -35.29 71.58
C PHE A 46 -28.29 -36.73 71.39
N ILE A 47 -28.23 -37.27 70.17
CA ILE A 47 -28.59 -38.65 69.86
C ILE A 47 -27.66 -39.62 70.57
N THR A 48 -26.35 -39.36 70.55
CA THR A 48 -25.36 -40.21 71.23
C THR A 48 -25.63 -40.27 72.73
N ALA A 49 -25.90 -39.13 73.38
CA ALA A 49 -26.28 -39.08 74.79
C ALA A 49 -27.61 -39.83 75.07
N SER A 50 -28.57 -39.73 74.14
CA SER A 50 -29.85 -40.43 74.22
C SER A 50 -29.69 -41.95 74.09
N ILE A 51 -28.80 -42.42 73.22
CA ILE A 51 -28.42 -43.84 73.09
C ILE A 51 -27.79 -44.33 74.40
N THR A 52 -26.83 -43.60 74.96
CA THR A 52 -26.18 -43.99 76.22
C THR A 52 -27.19 -44.09 77.37
N THR A 53 -28.10 -43.12 77.48
CA THR A 53 -29.14 -43.11 78.53
C THR A 53 -30.13 -44.26 78.35
N THR A 54 -30.62 -44.47 77.12
CA THR A 54 -31.61 -45.51 76.79
C THR A 54 -30.99 -46.92 76.91
N SER A 55 -29.71 -47.08 76.57
CA SER A 55 -28.96 -48.33 76.77
C SER A 55 -28.81 -48.67 78.25
N GLY A 56 -28.52 -47.68 79.10
CA GLY A 56 -28.51 -47.84 80.55
C GLY A 56 -29.88 -48.23 81.13
N GLU A 57 -30.97 -47.68 80.59
CA GLU A 57 -32.34 -48.08 80.92
C GLU A 57 -32.62 -49.54 80.51
N ARG A 58 -32.26 -49.91 79.27
CA ARG A 58 -32.38 -51.29 78.76
C ARG A 58 -31.70 -52.29 79.68
N ASP A 59 -30.47 -52.01 80.10
CA ASP A 59 -29.71 -52.92 80.95
C ASP A 59 -30.31 -53.05 82.35
N ARG A 60 -30.90 -51.96 82.91
CA ARG A 60 -31.64 -52.01 84.18
C ARG A 60 -32.91 -52.85 84.06
N LEU A 61 -33.70 -52.66 82.99
CA LEU A 61 -34.91 -53.44 82.71
C LEU A 61 -34.58 -54.91 82.49
N LYS A 62 -33.53 -55.21 81.73
CA LYS A 62 -33.05 -56.57 81.50
C LYS A 62 -32.68 -57.29 82.80
N LYS A 63 -31.96 -56.61 83.71
CA LYS A 63 -31.64 -57.14 85.05
C LYS A 63 -32.89 -57.39 85.90
N ARG A 64 -33.88 -56.49 85.86
CA ARG A 64 -35.17 -56.66 86.56
C ARG A 64 -35.97 -57.83 85.98
N SER A 65 -36.10 -57.93 84.65
CA SER A 65 -36.80 -59.04 83.98
C SER A 65 -36.14 -60.38 84.32
N GLN A 66 -34.80 -60.44 84.35
CA GLN A 66 -34.08 -61.64 84.77
C GLN A 66 -34.31 -62.01 86.26
N ALA A 67 -34.34 -61.01 87.15
CA ALA A 67 -34.63 -61.22 88.57
C ALA A 67 -36.08 -61.72 88.78
N GLU A 68 -37.04 -61.14 88.07
CA GLU A 68 -38.45 -61.52 88.12
C GLU A 68 -38.68 -62.91 87.50
N ALA A 69 -38.01 -63.24 86.40
CA ALA A 69 -38.02 -64.59 85.83
C ALA A 69 -37.46 -65.63 86.80
N THR A 70 -36.40 -65.29 87.55
CA THR A 70 -35.82 -66.17 88.58
C THR A 70 -36.77 -66.34 89.78
N ALA A 71 -37.43 -65.27 90.21
CA ALA A 71 -38.44 -65.31 91.26
C ALA A 71 -39.67 -66.13 90.85
N LEU A 72 -40.13 -65.95 89.60
CA LEU A 72 -41.23 -66.72 89.01
C LEU A 72 -40.86 -68.21 88.96
N ARG A 73 -39.65 -68.56 88.51
CA ARG A 73 -39.18 -69.96 88.50
C ARG A 73 -39.20 -70.56 89.91
N ARG A 74 -38.67 -69.86 90.91
CA ARG A 74 -38.70 -70.30 92.32
C ARG A 74 -40.11 -70.47 92.87
N ALA A 75 -41.06 -69.63 92.45
CA ALA A 75 -42.46 -69.74 92.84
C ALA A 75 -43.15 -70.94 92.16
N THR A 76 -42.82 -71.23 90.90
CA THR A 76 -43.34 -72.40 90.18
C THR A 76 -42.76 -73.71 90.73
N ASP A 77 -41.44 -73.78 90.89
CA ASP A 77 -40.73 -75.01 91.31
C ASP A 77 -41.14 -75.49 92.71
N ARG A 78 -41.47 -74.56 93.62
CA ARG A 78 -41.81 -74.89 95.02
C ARG A 78 -43.26 -75.29 95.23
N ASN A 79 -44.05 -75.46 94.16
CA ASN A 79 -45.50 -75.67 94.24
C ASN A 79 -46.14 -74.67 95.23
N PHE A 80 -45.73 -73.41 95.11
CA PHE A 80 -45.87 -72.40 96.16
C PHE A 80 -47.35 -72.21 96.51
N LYS A 81 -47.68 -72.22 97.82
CA LYS A 81 -49.06 -72.18 98.35
C LYS A 81 -49.89 -70.94 97.97
N TYR A 82 -49.31 -69.98 97.25
CA TYR A 82 -49.94 -68.71 96.89
C TYR A 82 -49.91 -68.49 95.37
N PRO A 83 -50.87 -69.07 94.61
CA PRO A 83 -51.00 -68.87 93.17
C PRO A 83 -51.08 -67.40 92.74
N SER A 84 -51.58 -66.52 93.62
CA SER A 84 -51.64 -65.07 93.40
C SER A 84 -50.26 -64.43 93.19
N ILE A 85 -49.23 -64.91 93.90
CA ILE A 85 -47.86 -64.40 93.77
C ILE A 85 -47.28 -64.81 92.41
N ALA A 86 -47.47 -66.06 92.00
CA ALA A 86 -47.01 -66.54 90.69
C ALA A 86 -47.70 -65.78 89.54
N LYS A 87 -49.01 -65.54 89.64
CA LYS A 87 -49.75 -64.73 88.66
C LYS A 87 -49.21 -63.30 88.59
N ARG A 88 -48.97 -62.66 89.73
CA ARG A 88 -48.38 -61.30 89.80
C ARG A 88 -46.99 -61.26 89.15
N LEU A 89 -46.11 -62.21 89.48
CA LEU A 89 -44.77 -62.30 88.91
C LEU A 89 -44.80 -62.58 87.40
N LYS A 90 -45.78 -63.34 86.92
CA LYS A 90 -45.97 -63.58 85.49
C LYS A 90 -46.38 -62.28 84.77
N THR A 91 -47.38 -61.56 85.28
CA THR A 91 -47.82 -60.29 84.71
C THR A 91 -46.73 -59.21 84.78
N GLY A 92 -46.00 -59.12 85.90
CA GLY A 92 -44.88 -58.18 86.03
C GLY A 92 -43.77 -58.48 85.03
N LYS A 93 -43.44 -59.76 84.82
CA LYS A 93 -42.49 -60.17 83.76
C LYS A 93 -42.98 -59.76 82.37
N GLU A 94 -44.23 -60.04 82.01
CA GLU A 94 -44.81 -59.67 80.71
C GLU A 94 -44.77 -58.15 80.48
N GLN A 95 -45.02 -57.35 81.53
CA GLN A 95 -44.89 -55.89 81.49
C GLN A 95 -43.44 -55.45 81.26
N LEU A 96 -42.47 -56.03 81.99
CA LEU A 96 -41.05 -55.72 81.80
C LEU A 96 -40.55 -56.10 80.40
N ASP A 97 -41.00 -57.23 79.86
CA ASP A 97 -40.64 -57.67 78.51
C ASP A 97 -41.24 -56.73 77.44
N SER A 98 -42.45 -56.21 77.64
CA SER A 98 -43.06 -55.19 76.79
C SER A 98 -42.32 -53.84 76.86
N GLU A 99 -41.94 -53.40 78.07
CA GLU A 99 -41.11 -52.20 78.24
C GLU A 99 -39.74 -52.34 77.59
N LEU A 100 -39.11 -53.52 77.72
CA LEU A 100 -37.83 -53.82 77.10
C LEU A 100 -37.91 -53.74 75.56
N ALA A 101 -38.95 -54.31 74.95
CA ALA A 101 -39.18 -54.21 73.51
C ALA A 101 -39.37 -52.76 73.04
N ARG A 102 -40.07 -51.93 73.83
CA ARG A 102 -40.24 -50.50 73.54
C ARG A 102 -38.91 -49.73 73.60
N VAL A 103 -38.07 -50.05 74.60
CA VAL A 103 -36.74 -49.45 74.76
C VAL A 103 -35.80 -49.88 73.63
N ASP A 104 -35.85 -51.14 73.20
CA ASP A 104 -35.08 -51.66 72.06
C ASP A 104 -35.46 -50.98 70.75
N GLU A 105 -36.75 -50.75 70.48
CA GLU A 105 -37.18 -50.03 69.28
C GLU A 105 -36.71 -48.56 69.30
N LYS A 106 -36.75 -47.92 70.48
CA LYS A 106 -36.22 -46.56 70.66
C LYS A 106 -34.72 -46.50 70.40
N LEU A 107 -33.94 -47.48 70.87
CA LEU A 107 -32.51 -47.59 70.59
C LEU A 107 -32.25 -47.72 69.09
N ARG A 108 -32.95 -48.62 68.40
CA ARG A 108 -32.83 -48.78 66.94
C ARG A 108 -33.13 -47.49 66.18
N SER A 109 -34.15 -46.73 66.62
CA SER A 109 -34.47 -45.44 66.01
C SER A 109 -33.33 -44.43 66.18
N TYR A 110 -32.72 -44.36 67.37
CA TYR A 110 -31.59 -43.47 67.60
C TYR A 110 -30.33 -43.92 66.84
N GLU A 111 -30.04 -45.22 66.78
CA GLU A 111 -28.92 -45.76 65.99
C GLU A 111 -29.06 -45.43 64.51
N LYS A 112 -30.27 -45.60 63.93
CA LYS A 112 -30.54 -45.18 62.53
C LYS A 112 -30.32 -43.69 62.31
N MET A 113 -30.73 -42.86 63.26
CA MET A 113 -30.56 -41.40 63.19
C MET A 113 -29.08 -41.02 63.31
N GLN A 114 -28.33 -41.69 64.18
CA GLN A 114 -26.89 -41.55 64.32
C GLN A 114 -26.17 -41.91 63.01
N ASP A 115 -26.48 -43.06 62.42
CA ASP A 115 -25.92 -43.50 61.13
C ASP A 115 -26.21 -42.52 60.00
N HIS A 116 -27.43 -41.97 59.97
CA HIS A 116 -27.81 -40.95 58.99
C HIS A 116 -26.95 -39.69 59.15
N LEU A 117 -26.79 -39.17 60.37
CA LEU A 117 -25.96 -37.99 60.64
C LEU A 117 -24.48 -38.25 60.35
N ILE A 118 -23.95 -39.44 60.62
CA ILE A 118 -22.58 -39.80 60.27
C ILE A 118 -22.37 -39.73 58.76
N LYS A 119 -23.27 -40.33 57.97
CA LYS A 119 -23.20 -40.26 56.49
C LYS A 119 -23.28 -38.83 56.00
N LEU A 120 -24.16 -38.03 56.60
CA LEU A 120 -24.39 -36.66 56.20
C LEU A 120 -23.18 -35.77 56.54
N LEU A 121 -22.58 -35.92 57.73
CA LEU A 121 -21.33 -35.27 58.11
C LEU A 121 -20.18 -35.70 57.18
N ALA A 122 -20.00 -37.01 56.95
CA ALA A 122 -18.94 -37.52 56.09
C ALA A 122 -19.03 -36.98 54.66
N SER A 123 -20.24 -36.92 54.08
CA SER A 123 -20.45 -36.36 52.74
C SER A 123 -20.06 -34.88 52.68
N ASN A 124 -20.44 -34.08 53.69
CA ASN A 124 -20.10 -32.66 53.74
C ASN A 124 -18.61 -32.42 53.97
N PHE A 125 -17.94 -33.22 54.80
CA PHE A 125 -16.49 -33.14 55.00
C PHE A 125 -15.73 -33.46 53.70
N ASN A 126 -16.12 -34.51 52.98
CA ASN A 126 -15.49 -34.87 51.71
C ASN A 126 -15.71 -33.78 50.64
N SER A 127 -16.91 -33.20 50.57
CA SER A 127 -17.19 -32.09 49.65
C SER A 127 -16.39 -30.83 50.01
N ALA A 128 -16.24 -30.50 51.30
CA ALA A 128 -15.43 -29.37 51.74
C ALA A 128 -13.95 -29.56 51.42
N GLN A 129 -13.42 -30.78 51.59
CA GLN A 129 -12.03 -31.10 51.22
C GLN A 129 -11.81 -30.97 49.71
N GLN A 130 -12.70 -31.53 48.88
CA GLN A 130 -12.60 -31.40 47.42
C GLN A 130 -12.69 -29.94 46.96
N TRP A 131 -13.50 -29.12 47.64
CA TRP A 131 -13.57 -27.69 47.38
C TRP A 131 -12.26 -26.99 47.74
N ALA A 132 -11.65 -27.31 48.88
CA ALA A 132 -10.35 -26.77 49.27
C ALA A 132 -9.23 -27.14 48.28
N GLU A 133 -9.20 -28.39 47.81
CA GLU A 133 -8.25 -28.84 46.77
C GLU A 133 -8.46 -28.10 45.45
N SER A 134 -9.72 -27.84 45.08
CA SER A 134 -10.07 -27.10 43.88
C SER A 134 -9.71 -25.62 43.99
N GLN A 135 -9.82 -25.01 45.18
CA GLN A 135 -9.36 -23.64 45.46
C GLN A 135 -7.84 -23.52 45.34
N LEU A 136 -7.07 -24.49 45.86
CA LEU A 136 -5.61 -24.52 45.70
C LEU A 136 -5.21 -24.61 44.22
N LYS A 137 -5.82 -25.52 43.45
CA LYS A 137 -5.58 -25.63 42.01
C LYS A 137 -5.94 -24.36 41.25
N LEU A 138 -7.02 -23.68 41.65
CA LEU A 138 -7.42 -22.41 41.04
C LEU A 138 -6.41 -21.29 41.29
N GLU A 139 -5.89 -21.19 42.51
CA GLU A 139 -4.83 -20.21 42.84
C GLU A 139 -3.51 -20.53 42.13
N ASP A 140 -3.19 -21.82 41.95
CA ASP A 140 -2.03 -22.23 41.14
C ASP A 140 -2.17 -21.81 39.67
N VAL A 141 -3.31 -22.10 39.05
CA VAL A 141 -3.61 -21.68 37.68
C VAL A 141 -3.59 -20.16 37.54
N LYS A 142 -4.09 -19.42 38.53
CA LYS A 142 -4.07 -17.95 38.54
C LYS A 142 -2.64 -17.40 38.62
N ARG A 143 -1.79 -18.02 39.43
CA ARG A 143 -0.35 -17.68 39.52
C ARG A 143 0.35 -17.95 38.19
N ASP A 144 0.11 -19.10 37.58
CA ASP A 144 0.69 -19.46 36.28
C ASP A 144 0.20 -18.50 35.16
N LEU A 145 -1.07 -18.11 35.18
CA LEU A 145 -1.64 -17.13 34.25
C LEU A 145 -0.99 -15.75 34.40
N ASN A 146 -0.78 -15.29 35.64
CA ASN A 146 -0.11 -14.02 35.91
C ASN A 146 1.35 -14.03 35.44
N GLN A 147 2.07 -15.15 35.64
CA GLN A 147 3.43 -15.31 35.15
C GLN A 147 3.48 -15.28 33.61
N ALA A 148 2.60 -16.04 32.95
CA ALA A 148 2.52 -16.05 31.49
C ALA A 148 2.19 -14.67 30.92
N THR A 149 1.34 -13.90 31.61
CA THR A 149 1.01 -12.51 31.24
C THR A 149 2.25 -11.61 31.32
N ALA A 150 3.03 -11.70 32.40
CA ALA A 150 4.28 -10.93 32.55
C ALA A 150 5.33 -11.29 31.48
N ASP A 151 5.47 -12.58 31.15
CA ASP A 151 6.40 -13.04 30.10
C ASP A 151 6.01 -12.51 28.72
N ILE A 152 4.70 -12.45 28.43
CA ILE A 152 4.17 -11.87 27.18
C ILE A 152 4.46 -10.37 27.12
N GLU A 153 4.22 -9.62 28.20
CA GLU A 153 4.52 -8.18 28.26
C GLU A 153 6.01 -7.89 28.05
N GLN A 154 6.89 -8.69 28.67
CA GLN A 154 8.34 -8.58 28.48
C GLN A 154 8.72 -8.82 27.01
N ARG A 155 8.16 -9.85 26.37
CA ARG A 155 8.41 -10.15 24.94
C ARG A 155 7.94 -9.02 24.04
N ILE A 156 6.75 -8.46 24.26
CA ILE A 156 6.23 -7.32 23.51
C ILE A 156 7.18 -6.13 23.60
N ASN A 157 7.68 -5.82 24.80
CA ASN A 157 8.63 -4.72 25.00
C ASN A 157 9.96 -4.97 24.27
N SER A 158 10.49 -6.20 24.31
CA SER A 158 11.71 -6.57 23.57
C SER A 158 11.53 -6.40 22.06
N THR A 159 10.44 -6.94 21.50
CA THR A 159 10.14 -6.83 20.06
C THR A 159 9.92 -5.39 19.62
N ASN A 160 9.30 -4.55 20.46
CA ASN A 160 9.14 -3.12 20.16
C ASN A 160 10.48 -2.39 20.07
N ILE A 161 11.46 -2.75 20.92
CA ILE A 161 12.82 -2.20 20.85
C ILE A 161 13.51 -2.64 19.57
N GLU A 162 13.42 -3.92 19.21
CA GLU A 162 13.98 -4.46 17.96
C GLU A 162 13.37 -3.79 16.73
N LEU A 163 12.04 -3.64 16.68
CA LEU A 163 11.34 -2.94 15.59
C LEU A 163 11.76 -1.48 15.48
N LYS A 164 11.96 -0.79 16.62
CA LYS A 164 12.48 0.58 16.63
C LYS A 164 13.89 0.64 16.03
N ASN A 165 14.78 -0.25 16.44
CA ASN A 165 16.15 -0.30 15.92
C ASN A 165 16.18 -0.56 14.40
N VAL A 166 15.39 -1.53 13.92
CA VAL A 166 15.28 -1.83 12.48
C VAL A 166 14.72 -0.63 11.71
N LYS A 167 13.73 0.07 12.27
CA LYS A 167 13.17 1.28 11.67
C LYS A 167 14.22 2.39 11.56
N ASP A 168 14.98 2.63 12.63
CA ASP A 168 16.03 3.66 12.64
C ASP A 168 17.16 3.31 11.66
N GLU A 169 17.55 2.04 11.56
CA GLU A 169 18.51 1.54 10.56
C GLU A 169 17.99 1.73 9.12
N LEU A 170 16.71 1.45 8.87
CA LEU A 170 16.09 1.64 7.56
C LEU A 170 16.06 3.12 7.16
N ILE A 171 15.75 4.01 8.10
CA ILE A 171 15.77 5.47 7.88
C ILE A 171 17.20 5.92 7.54
N ALA A 172 18.20 5.46 8.28
CA ALA A 172 19.60 5.77 8.01
C ALA A 172 20.02 5.30 6.61
N LYS A 173 19.73 4.04 6.25
CA LYS A 173 20.02 3.49 4.92
C LYS A 173 19.33 4.25 3.79
N HIS A 174 18.08 4.64 3.99
CA HIS A 174 17.34 5.44 3.01
C HIS A 174 17.96 6.84 2.83
N SER A 175 18.38 7.48 3.93
CA SER A 175 19.09 8.76 3.89
C SER A 175 20.42 8.64 3.14
N ASP A 176 21.21 7.60 3.42
CA ASP A 176 22.49 7.34 2.73
C ASP A 176 22.27 7.10 1.23
N GLN A 177 21.23 6.33 0.87
CA GLN A 177 20.86 6.10 -0.52
C GLN A 177 20.42 7.39 -1.21
N GLN A 178 19.63 8.25 -0.55
CA GLN A 178 19.24 9.54 -1.09
C GLN A 178 20.44 10.46 -1.31
N ASN A 179 21.39 10.49 -0.37
CA ASN A 179 22.63 11.26 -0.49
C ASN A 179 23.50 10.73 -1.64
N SER A 180 23.66 9.41 -1.76
CA SER A 180 24.39 8.78 -2.85
C SER A 180 23.77 9.07 -4.22
N LEU A 181 22.44 8.94 -4.34
CA LEU A 181 21.72 9.26 -5.58
C LEU A 181 21.83 10.76 -5.91
N GLY A 182 21.73 11.62 -4.90
CA GLY A 182 21.92 13.06 -5.04
C GLY A 182 23.32 13.41 -5.59
N SER A 183 24.37 12.74 -5.12
CA SER A 183 25.73 12.89 -5.64
C SER A 183 25.82 12.44 -7.10
N ILE A 184 25.30 11.25 -7.43
CA ILE A 184 25.33 10.70 -8.80
C ILE A 184 24.61 11.64 -9.78
N ILE A 185 23.43 12.14 -9.40
CA ILE A 185 22.67 13.09 -10.22
C ILE A 185 23.46 14.39 -10.39
N THR A 186 24.03 14.92 -9.31
CA THR A 186 24.82 16.16 -9.36
C THR A 186 26.05 16.01 -10.27
N ASP A 187 26.78 14.91 -10.16
CA ASP A 187 27.97 14.65 -10.97
C ASP A 187 27.60 14.42 -12.43
N LYS A 188 26.49 13.72 -12.71
CA LYS A 188 26.00 13.54 -14.08
C LYS A 188 25.53 14.86 -14.70
N VAL A 189 24.84 15.71 -13.94
CA VAL A 189 24.43 17.05 -14.39
C VAL A 189 25.65 17.92 -14.71
N LYS A 190 26.69 17.91 -13.87
CA LYS A 190 27.96 18.61 -14.14
C LYS A 190 28.64 18.08 -15.40
N SER A 191 28.73 16.76 -15.55
CA SER A 191 29.33 16.12 -16.72
C SER A 191 28.57 16.45 -18.01
N MET A 192 27.23 16.43 -18.01
CA MET A 192 26.43 16.84 -19.16
C MET A 192 26.59 18.32 -19.47
N GLY A 193 26.67 19.18 -18.45
CA GLY A 193 26.93 20.62 -18.63
C GLY A 193 28.28 20.87 -19.31
N LEU A 194 29.32 20.14 -18.91
CA LEU A 194 30.64 20.21 -19.54
C LEU A 194 30.60 19.70 -20.99
N GLU A 195 29.93 18.59 -21.26
CA GLU A 195 29.81 18.03 -22.62
C GLU A 195 29.07 18.99 -23.57
N ILE A 196 28.01 19.65 -23.09
CA ILE A 196 27.28 20.66 -23.87
C ILE A 196 28.18 21.87 -24.17
N LEU A 197 28.93 22.36 -23.18
CA LEU A 197 29.87 23.47 -23.35
C LEU A 197 31.01 23.10 -24.32
N GLU A 198 31.55 21.89 -24.23
CA GLU A 198 32.59 21.39 -25.13
C GLU A 198 32.07 21.30 -26.57
N LYS A 199 30.86 20.77 -26.78
CA LYS A 199 30.24 20.72 -28.11
C LYS A 199 29.97 22.12 -28.68
N GLN A 200 29.53 23.07 -27.85
CA GLN A 200 29.37 24.47 -28.25
C GLN A 200 30.71 25.11 -28.62
N GLN A 201 31.77 24.83 -27.85
CA GLN A 201 33.12 25.30 -28.14
C GLN A 201 33.63 24.75 -29.49
N GLN A 202 33.50 23.43 -29.73
CA GLN A 202 33.87 22.79 -31.00
C GLN A 202 33.11 23.38 -32.19
N HIS A 203 31.81 23.67 -32.02
CA HIS A 203 31.00 24.32 -33.05
C HIS A 203 31.51 25.74 -33.35
N MET A 204 31.85 26.53 -32.33
CA MET A 204 32.44 27.86 -32.53
C MET A 204 33.81 27.78 -33.20
N ASP A 205 34.67 26.85 -32.80
CA ASP A 205 36.00 26.68 -33.40
C ASP A 205 35.90 26.27 -34.87
N SER A 206 34.96 25.37 -35.20
CA SER A 206 34.65 25.02 -36.58
C SER A 206 34.17 26.22 -37.39
N TYR A 207 33.28 27.04 -36.83
CA TYR A 207 32.78 28.25 -37.48
C TYR A 207 33.88 29.29 -37.71
N ILE A 208 34.76 29.51 -36.72
CA ILE A 208 35.94 30.37 -36.85
C ILE A 208 36.87 29.87 -37.97
N CYS A 209 37.08 28.54 -38.05
CA CYS A 209 37.90 27.94 -39.11
C CYS A 209 37.29 28.19 -40.50
N THR A 210 35.97 28.02 -40.66
CA THR A 210 35.29 28.32 -41.93
C THR A 210 35.41 29.79 -42.33
N ILE A 211 35.28 30.73 -41.38
CA ILE A 211 35.48 32.16 -41.65
C ILE A 211 36.93 32.45 -42.07
N ALA A 212 37.90 31.79 -41.46
CA ALA A 212 39.31 31.96 -41.82
C ALA A 212 39.60 31.45 -43.24
N ASP A 213 39.02 30.31 -43.63
CA ASP A 213 39.16 29.74 -44.96
C ASP A 213 38.46 30.60 -46.03
N GLU A 214 37.23 31.07 -45.75
CA GLU A 214 36.53 32.02 -46.61
C GLU A 214 37.35 33.30 -46.79
N ARG A 215 37.88 33.86 -45.70
CA ARG A 215 38.76 35.04 -45.76
C ARG A 215 39.96 34.80 -46.66
N LYS A 216 40.65 33.66 -46.52
CA LYS A 216 41.80 33.30 -47.35
C LYS A 216 41.42 33.15 -48.83
N GLN A 217 40.26 32.56 -49.12
CA GLN A 217 39.75 32.43 -50.48
C GLN A 217 39.40 33.80 -51.08
N THR A 218 38.79 34.70 -50.31
CA THR A 218 38.53 36.07 -50.77
C THR A 218 39.81 36.85 -50.98
N GLU A 219 40.82 36.68 -50.13
CA GLU A 219 42.14 37.32 -50.26
C GLU A 219 42.86 36.86 -51.54
N LEU A 220 42.82 35.56 -51.85
CA LEU A 220 43.34 35.03 -53.13
C LEU A 220 42.60 35.62 -54.33
N SER A 221 41.26 35.67 -54.27
CA SER A 221 40.45 36.25 -55.35
C SER A 221 40.73 37.75 -55.57
N VAL A 222 40.90 38.50 -54.48
CA VAL A 222 41.29 39.92 -54.52
C VAL A 222 42.68 40.07 -55.14
N LYS A 223 43.66 39.25 -54.72
CA LYS A 223 45.03 39.28 -55.25
C LYS A 223 45.09 38.98 -56.75
N THR A 224 44.32 38.00 -57.24
CA THR A 224 44.22 37.73 -58.67
C THR A 224 43.63 38.91 -59.45
N ARG A 225 42.63 39.59 -58.88
CA ARG A 225 42.07 40.82 -59.48
C ARG A 225 43.07 41.97 -59.48
N GLU A 226 43.80 42.16 -58.37
CA GLU A 226 44.86 43.18 -58.29
C GLU A 226 45.94 42.95 -59.35
N GLU A 227 46.35 41.70 -59.58
CA GLU A 227 47.31 41.32 -60.61
C GLU A 227 46.76 41.56 -62.03
N ASP A 228 45.50 41.19 -62.29
CA ASP A 228 44.83 41.50 -63.57
C ASP A 228 44.76 43.02 -63.82
N PHE A 229 44.37 43.81 -62.83
CA PHE A 229 44.35 45.27 -62.92
C PHE A 229 45.75 45.85 -63.15
N SER A 230 46.77 45.32 -62.47
CA SER A 230 48.16 45.74 -62.65
C SER A 230 48.65 45.48 -64.07
N ASN A 231 48.37 44.29 -64.63
CA ASN A 231 48.73 43.93 -66.01
C ASN A 231 48.01 44.83 -67.03
N ARG A 232 46.72 45.10 -66.82
CA ARG A 232 45.95 46.02 -67.66
C ARG A 232 46.49 47.45 -67.59
N LEU A 233 46.87 47.92 -66.41
CA LEU A 233 47.51 49.22 -66.20
C LEU A 233 48.86 49.31 -66.92
N GLU A 234 49.67 48.25 -66.91
CA GLU A 234 50.94 48.21 -67.61
C GLU A 234 50.76 48.27 -69.14
N ILE A 235 49.78 47.55 -69.68
CA ILE A 235 49.42 47.60 -71.12
C ILE A 235 48.98 49.00 -71.52
N VAL A 236 48.15 49.64 -70.70
CA VAL A 236 47.71 51.03 -70.93
C VAL A 236 48.91 51.98 -70.86
N GLY A 237 49.80 51.81 -69.89
CA GLY A 237 51.04 52.58 -69.78
C GLY A 237 51.94 52.47 -71.00
N ARG A 238 52.09 51.25 -71.57
CA ARG A 238 52.82 51.03 -72.83
C ARG A 238 52.16 51.72 -74.01
N LYS A 239 50.84 51.60 -74.17
CA LYS A 239 50.10 52.27 -75.26
C LYS A 239 50.20 53.80 -75.19
N ILE A 240 50.13 54.36 -73.98
CA ILE A 240 50.33 55.80 -73.75
C ILE A 240 51.75 56.20 -74.14
N SER A 241 52.75 55.42 -73.73
CA SER A 241 54.16 55.69 -74.08
C SER A 241 54.41 55.61 -75.60
N GLU A 242 53.76 54.65 -76.27
CA GLU A 242 53.83 54.49 -77.72
C GLU A 242 53.15 55.64 -78.47
N GLN A 243 51.96 56.06 -78.03
CA GLN A 243 51.31 57.25 -78.57
C GLN A 243 52.13 58.52 -78.32
N GLN A 244 52.73 58.66 -77.15
CA GLN A 244 53.62 59.77 -76.86
C GLN A 244 54.84 59.78 -77.79
N ARG A 245 55.41 58.61 -78.10
CA ARG A 245 56.49 58.47 -79.09
C ARG A 245 56.03 58.82 -80.51
N LEU A 246 54.86 58.35 -80.92
CA LEU A 246 54.28 58.66 -82.24
C LEU A 246 53.99 60.16 -82.39
N CYS A 247 53.48 60.82 -81.34
CA CYS A 247 53.31 62.26 -81.31
C CYS A 247 54.65 63.00 -81.42
N SER A 248 55.72 62.53 -80.79
CA SER A 248 57.05 63.11 -80.97
C SER A 248 57.58 62.94 -82.41
N VAL A 249 57.42 61.75 -83.02
CA VAL A 249 57.85 61.50 -84.41
C VAL A 249 57.04 62.32 -85.41
N LEU A 250 55.72 62.44 -85.19
CA LEU A 250 54.86 63.32 -86.00
C LEU A 250 55.27 64.79 -85.83
N GLY A 251 55.62 65.22 -84.61
CA GLY A 251 56.18 66.55 -84.34
C GLY A 251 57.47 66.80 -85.13
N GLU A 252 58.43 65.88 -85.07
CA GLU A 252 59.70 65.98 -85.81
C GLU A 252 59.48 65.96 -87.34
N LYS A 253 58.56 65.13 -87.83
CA LYS A 253 58.23 65.08 -89.26
C LYS A 253 57.53 66.37 -89.72
N TRP A 254 56.70 66.96 -88.87
CA TRP A 254 56.04 68.23 -89.14
C TRP A 254 57.05 69.38 -89.19
N ASP A 255 58.05 69.37 -88.31
CA ASP A 255 59.15 70.35 -88.36
C ASP A 255 60.06 70.14 -89.57
N SER A 256 60.31 68.89 -89.99
CA SER A 256 61.12 68.59 -91.18
C SER A 256 60.41 68.95 -92.50
N MET A 257 59.08 68.81 -92.58
CA MET A 257 58.30 69.25 -93.76
C MET A 257 58.16 70.78 -93.83
N ARG A 258 58.52 71.53 -92.79
CA ARG A 258 58.41 72.99 -92.78
C ARG A 258 59.52 73.72 -93.54
N VAL A 259 60.54 73.02 -94.05
CA VAL A 259 61.65 73.64 -94.79
C VAL A 259 61.45 73.65 -96.31
N THR A 260 60.44 72.98 -96.86
CA THR A 260 60.23 72.96 -98.32
C THR A 260 58.77 73.22 -98.72
N ASN A 261 58.59 74.37 -99.37
CA ASN A 261 57.50 74.72 -100.27
C ASN A 261 56.11 74.99 -99.65
N ASN A 262 55.97 76.23 -99.19
CA ASN A 262 55.01 77.22 -99.69
C ASN A 262 53.97 76.71 -100.73
N GLY A 263 52.70 76.68 -100.33
CA GLY A 263 51.62 76.99 -101.25
C GLY A 263 50.60 75.90 -101.56
N THR A 264 49.99 75.25 -100.55
CA THR A 264 48.71 74.54 -100.76
C THR A 264 47.81 74.61 -99.52
N THR A 265 47.34 75.81 -99.16
CA THR A 265 46.55 76.10 -97.96
C THR A 265 45.04 75.82 -98.06
N ILE A 266 44.59 75.01 -99.02
CA ILE A 266 43.17 74.62 -99.15
C ILE A 266 42.95 73.11 -98.95
N GLY A 267 44.01 72.29 -98.99
CA GLY A 267 43.93 70.84 -98.73
C GLY A 267 43.71 70.49 -97.25
N THR A 268 44.20 71.31 -96.31
CA THR A 268 44.17 71.00 -94.87
C THR A 268 42.77 71.07 -94.26
N VAL A 269 41.87 71.92 -94.78
CA VAL A 269 40.49 71.99 -94.27
C VAL A 269 39.68 70.76 -94.71
N ALA A 270 39.90 70.27 -95.93
CA ALA A 270 39.29 69.02 -96.40
C ALA A 270 39.83 67.81 -95.63
N GLU A 271 41.12 67.79 -95.31
CA GLU A 271 41.75 66.72 -94.53
C GLU A 271 41.27 66.72 -93.06
N ILE A 272 41.11 67.90 -92.44
CA ILE A 272 40.51 68.03 -91.11
C ILE A 272 39.02 67.62 -91.14
N MET A 273 38.26 68.03 -92.16
CA MET A 273 36.87 67.55 -92.32
C MET A 273 36.82 66.03 -92.47
N GLY A 274 37.77 65.43 -93.21
CA GLY A 274 37.91 63.97 -93.32
C GLY A 274 38.24 63.29 -91.98
N GLN A 275 39.14 63.88 -91.18
CA GLN A 275 39.47 63.37 -89.85
C GLN A 275 38.30 63.50 -88.86
N VAL A 276 37.56 64.61 -88.89
CA VAL A 276 36.35 64.80 -88.08
C VAL A 276 35.26 63.81 -88.51
N GLN A 277 35.12 63.52 -89.81
CA GLN A 277 34.21 62.50 -90.32
C GLN A 277 34.62 61.09 -89.83
N ASN A 278 35.91 60.76 -89.86
CA ASN A 278 36.43 59.49 -89.34
C ASN A 278 36.21 59.35 -87.83
N LEU A 279 36.44 60.40 -87.05
CA LEU A 279 36.15 60.39 -85.61
C LEU A 279 34.65 60.20 -85.35
N ARG A 280 33.78 60.78 -86.18
CA ARG A 280 32.34 60.59 -86.09
C ARG A 280 31.94 59.15 -86.38
N HIS A 281 32.54 58.51 -87.40
CA HIS A 281 32.35 57.08 -87.66
C HIS A 281 32.91 56.18 -86.54
N VAL A 282 34.05 56.51 -85.95
CA VAL A 282 34.59 55.75 -84.81
C VAL A 282 33.67 55.88 -83.60
N GLN A 283 33.10 57.06 -83.37
CA GLN A 283 32.12 57.28 -82.30
C GLN A 283 30.83 56.48 -82.56
N GLU A 284 30.28 56.55 -83.78
CA GLU A 284 29.10 55.77 -84.20
C GLU A 284 29.35 54.27 -84.04
N ALA A 285 30.51 53.75 -84.46
CA ALA A 285 30.86 52.35 -84.29
C ALA A 285 31.03 51.94 -82.81
N LYS A 286 31.52 52.85 -81.96
CA LYS A 286 31.64 52.60 -80.52
C LYS A 286 30.26 52.55 -79.85
N ASP A 287 29.38 53.47 -80.23
CA ASP A 287 28.03 53.55 -79.66
C ASP A 287 27.17 52.36 -80.13
N GLU A 288 27.34 51.91 -81.37
CA GLU A 288 26.75 50.66 -81.90
C GLU A 288 27.22 49.43 -81.11
N ALA A 289 28.53 49.30 -80.86
CA ALA A 289 29.08 48.17 -80.10
C ALA A 289 28.59 48.12 -78.64
N ILE A 290 28.33 49.29 -78.03
CA ILE A 290 27.75 49.37 -76.68
C ILE A 290 26.26 48.98 -76.71
N ALA A 291 25.52 49.41 -77.73
CA ALA A 291 24.12 49.01 -77.91
C ALA A 291 23.99 47.49 -78.09
N ASP A 292 24.86 46.87 -78.90
CA ASP A 292 24.91 45.42 -79.10
C ASP A 292 25.18 44.64 -77.80
N GLU A 293 26.08 45.13 -76.93
CA GLU A 293 26.33 44.49 -75.63
C GLU A 293 25.13 44.62 -74.67
N LEU A 294 24.44 45.77 -74.68
CA LEU A 294 23.25 45.98 -73.86
C LEU A 294 22.09 45.08 -74.30
N ASP A 295 21.83 44.97 -75.60
CA ASP A 295 20.83 44.05 -76.18
C ASP A 295 21.10 42.59 -75.80
N LYS A 296 22.38 42.21 -75.77
CA LYS A 296 22.81 40.87 -75.34
C LYS A 296 22.53 40.62 -73.85
N PHE A 297 22.75 41.62 -72.99
CA PHE A 297 22.44 41.49 -71.56
C PHE A 297 20.92 41.48 -71.30
N GLU A 298 20.16 42.31 -72.01
CA GLU A 298 18.69 42.31 -71.93
C GLU A 298 18.11 40.95 -72.34
N SER A 299 18.60 40.38 -73.45
CA SER A 299 18.23 39.03 -73.91
C SER A 299 18.55 37.95 -72.86
N LYS A 300 19.68 38.07 -72.16
CA LYS A 300 20.08 37.11 -71.12
C LYS A 300 19.19 37.22 -69.88
N VAL A 301 18.81 38.43 -69.48
CA VAL A 301 17.88 38.66 -68.36
C VAL A 301 16.50 38.10 -68.72
N ALA A 302 15.98 38.40 -69.91
CA ALA A 302 14.71 37.86 -70.38
C ALA A 302 14.70 36.31 -70.45
N SER A 303 15.82 35.70 -70.87
CA SER A 303 15.98 34.25 -70.85
C SER A 303 15.90 33.67 -69.44
N MET A 304 16.60 34.26 -68.47
CA MET A 304 16.56 33.80 -67.08
C MET A 304 15.18 33.96 -66.44
N GLU A 305 14.48 35.07 -66.72
CA GLU A 305 13.11 35.29 -66.25
C GLU A 305 12.14 34.25 -66.82
N ASN A 306 12.32 33.87 -68.09
CA ASN A 306 11.52 32.83 -68.74
C ASN A 306 11.81 31.43 -68.17
N GLU A 307 13.08 31.12 -67.87
CA GLU A 307 13.44 29.88 -67.18
C GLU A 307 12.87 29.82 -65.76
N LEU A 308 12.90 30.93 -65.01
CA LEU A 308 12.27 31.04 -63.70
C LEU A 308 10.74 30.86 -63.78
N ALA A 309 10.11 31.43 -64.80
CA ALA A 309 8.68 31.25 -65.05
C ALA A 309 8.32 29.80 -65.38
N LYS A 310 9.12 29.13 -66.23
CA LYS A 310 8.96 27.69 -66.53
C LYS A 310 9.14 26.81 -65.30
N LEU A 311 10.14 27.08 -64.47
CA LEU A 311 10.35 26.35 -63.21
C LEU A 311 9.13 26.51 -62.29
N LYS A 312 8.59 27.74 -62.20
CA LYS A 312 7.40 28.04 -61.40
C LYS A 312 6.15 27.35 -61.94
N GLN A 313 6.01 27.22 -63.26
CA GLN A 313 4.90 26.53 -63.91
C GLN A 313 5.00 25.00 -63.78
N MET A 314 6.21 24.44 -63.87
CA MET A 314 6.47 23.01 -63.62
C MET A 314 6.17 22.63 -62.17
N VAL A 315 6.47 23.49 -61.20
CA VAL A 315 6.11 23.28 -59.79
C VAL A 315 4.59 23.37 -59.57
N GLY A 316 3.87 24.14 -60.41
CA GLY A 316 2.43 24.33 -60.27
C GLY A 316 1.52 23.32 -60.99
N SER A 317 1.98 22.67 -62.08
CA SER A 317 1.03 22.08 -63.05
C SER A 317 1.06 20.56 -63.19
N ASN A 318 1.82 19.83 -62.36
CA ASN A 318 1.86 18.37 -62.40
C ASN A 318 0.69 17.74 -61.62
N THR A 319 -0.54 18.04 -62.05
CA THR A 319 -1.75 17.25 -61.78
C THR A 319 -2.73 17.46 -62.93
N GLN A 320 -2.56 16.74 -64.05
CA GLN A 320 -3.64 16.05 -64.76
C GLN A 320 -3.14 15.46 -66.11
N PRO A 321 -3.55 14.22 -66.45
CA PRO A 321 -3.05 13.47 -67.60
C PRO A 321 -3.93 13.74 -68.83
N SER A 322 -3.34 14.18 -69.93
CA SER A 322 -4.07 14.45 -71.18
C SER A 322 -3.40 13.78 -72.38
N SER A 323 -4.25 13.09 -73.14
CA SER A 323 -3.98 12.24 -74.30
C SER A 323 -3.47 13.01 -75.52
N VAL A 324 -2.38 12.55 -76.15
CA VAL A 324 -1.87 13.07 -77.43
C VAL A 324 -1.62 11.91 -78.41
N THR A 325 -1.71 12.24 -79.70
CA THR A 325 -1.97 11.45 -80.90
C THR A 325 -0.83 10.54 -81.40
N VAL A 326 -1.22 9.32 -81.82
CA VAL A 326 -0.41 8.09 -81.98
C VAL A 326 0.78 8.09 -82.97
N PRO A 327 0.83 8.84 -84.10
CA PRO A 327 1.97 8.73 -85.03
C PRO A 327 3.22 9.50 -84.59
N ALA A 328 3.04 10.72 -84.08
CA ALA A 328 4.12 11.50 -83.47
C ALA A 328 4.63 10.80 -82.19
N VAL A 329 3.70 10.22 -81.44
CA VAL A 329 3.98 9.35 -80.30
C VAL A 329 4.85 8.16 -80.69
N LYS A 330 4.81 7.63 -81.92
CA LYS A 330 5.69 6.50 -82.30
C LYS A 330 7.15 6.92 -82.46
N ALA A 331 7.42 8.04 -83.12
CA ALA A 331 8.77 8.57 -83.26
C ALA A 331 9.33 9.02 -81.90
N GLU A 332 8.49 9.69 -81.10
CA GLU A 332 8.82 10.01 -79.71
C GLU A 332 9.03 8.74 -78.89
N ILE A 333 8.25 7.67 -79.07
CA ILE A 333 8.45 6.38 -78.38
C ILE A 333 9.79 5.76 -78.75
N GLU A 334 10.24 5.87 -80.00
CA GLU A 334 11.50 5.28 -80.47
C GLU A 334 12.72 6.06 -79.94
N GLU A 335 12.64 7.40 -79.93
CA GLU A 335 13.61 8.28 -79.28
C GLU A 335 13.60 8.10 -77.75
N ILE A 336 12.42 7.98 -77.15
CA ILE A 336 12.23 7.61 -75.75
C ILE A 336 12.82 6.23 -75.49
N GLN A 337 12.69 5.25 -76.40
CA GLN A 337 13.29 3.93 -76.23
C GLN A 337 14.82 3.99 -76.24
N GLN A 338 15.42 4.78 -77.13
CA GLN A 338 16.88 4.98 -77.15
C GLN A 338 17.37 5.71 -75.90
N THR A 339 16.70 6.77 -75.49
CA THR A 339 17.03 7.46 -74.24
C THR A 339 16.77 6.56 -73.02
N LEU A 340 15.73 5.73 -73.03
CA LEU A 340 15.46 4.74 -72.00
C LEU A 340 16.58 3.70 -71.95
N GLN A 341 17.09 3.22 -73.09
CA GLN A 341 18.25 2.32 -73.13
C GLN A 341 19.51 3.00 -72.57
N GLY A 342 19.78 4.25 -72.94
CA GLY A 342 20.90 5.01 -72.39
C GLY A 342 20.78 5.22 -70.88
N VAL A 343 19.57 5.54 -70.40
CA VAL A 343 19.26 5.66 -68.97
C VAL A 343 19.38 4.32 -68.27
N ASN A 344 18.94 3.21 -68.87
CA ASN A 344 19.04 1.88 -68.29
C ASN A 344 20.51 1.46 -68.15
N GLN A 345 21.33 1.75 -69.15
CA GLN A 345 22.77 1.52 -69.10
C GLN A 345 23.46 2.41 -68.05
N PHE A 346 23.03 3.67 -67.92
CA PHE A 346 23.48 4.54 -66.83
C PHE A 346 23.05 4.00 -65.45
N LEU A 347 21.84 3.45 -65.33
CA LEU A 347 21.32 2.86 -64.10
C LEU A 347 22.09 1.59 -63.72
N GLU A 348 22.42 0.73 -64.69
CA GLU A 348 23.28 -0.43 -64.48
C GLU A 348 24.67 -0.01 -64.01
N ASN A 349 25.27 1.01 -64.62
CA ASN A 349 26.56 1.55 -64.18
C ASN A 349 26.49 2.13 -62.76
N GLN A 350 25.40 2.83 -62.41
CA GLN A 350 25.17 3.32 -61.04
C GLN A 350 24.95 2.18 -60.05
N SER A 351 24.24 1.12 -60.45
CA SER A 351 24.04 -0.07 -59.63
C SER A 351 25.37 -0.78 -59.36
N GLN A 352 26.23 -0.94 -60.38
CA GLN A 352 27.56 -1.52 -60.21
C GLN A 352 28.44 -0.65 -59.31
N LEU A 353 28.38 0.68 -59.46
CA LEU A 353 29.09 1.62 -58.60
C LEU A 353 28.60 1.53 -57.14
N GLN A 354 27.29 1.49 -56.91
CA GLN A 354 26.73 1.28 -55.57
C GLN A 354 27.18 -0.05 -54.95
N GLN A 355 27.21 -1.13 -55.74
CA GLN A 355 27.69 -2.43 -55.27
C GLN A 355 29.18 -2.41 -54.91
N ALA A 356 30.00 -1.70 -55.70
CA ALA A 356 31.41 -1.46 -55.40
C ALA A 356 31.58 -0.64 -54.11
N HIS A 357 30.78 0.41 -53.92
CA HIS A 357 30.78 1.22 -52.69
C HIS A 357 30.34 0.41 -51.48
N GLN A 358 29.33 -0.45 -51.62
CA GLN A 358 28.85 -1.31 -50.54
C GLN A 358 29.89 -2.37 -50.15
N THR A 359 30.60 -2.93 -51.13
CA THR A 359 31.73 -3.83 -50.89
C THR A 359 32.90 -3.11 -50.21
N ALA A 360 33.20 -1.87 -50.63
CA ALA A 360 34.23 -1.05 -50.01
C ALA A 360 33.86 -0.67 -48.57
N LEU A 361 32.62 -0.25 -48.32
CA LEU A 361 32.09 0.04 -46.99
C LEU A 361 32.13 -1.19 -46.10
N HIS A 362 31.74 -2.37 -46.59
CA HIS A 362 31.82 -3.60 -45.80
C HIS A 362 33.26 -4.02 -45.50
N SER A 363 34.18 -3.83 -46.45
CA SER A 363 35.62 -4.02 -46.20
C SER A 363 36.15 -3.02 -45.16
N LEU A 364 35.65 -1.78 -45.19
CA LEU A 364 36.02 -0.73 -44.25
C LEU A 364 35.42 -0.97 -42.88
N GLU A 365 34.17 -1.43 -42.79
CA GLU A 365 33.50 -1.85 -41.55
C GLU A 365 34.19 -3.06 -40.94
N THR A 366 34.56 -4.05 -41.76
CA THR A 366 35.33 -5.22 -41.28
C THR A 366 36.69 -4.77 -40.77
N ARG A 367 37.43 -3.94 -41.53
CA ARG A 367 38.70 -3.37 -41.07
C ARG A 367 38.53 -2.50 -39.83
N TYR A 368 37.49 -1.69 -39.78
CA TYR A 368 37.17 -0.83 -38.65
C TYR A 368 36.73 -1.67 -37.46
N ASN A 369 36.15 -2.86 -37.61
CA ASN A 369 35.87 -3.77 -36.50
C ASN A 369 37.13 -4.51 -36.02
N HIS A 370 38.12 -4.72 -36.88
CA HIS A 370 39.42 -5.26 -36.48
C HIS A 370 40.37 -4.17 -35.92
N LEU A 371 40.20 -2.93 -36.38
CA LEU A 371 40.88 -1.74 -35.85
C LEU A 371 40.13 -1.15 -34.65
N SER A 372 38.83 -1.47 -34.55
CA SER A 372 37.95 -1.15 -33.43
C SER A 372 38.65 -1.68 -32.23
N THR A 373 38.66 -0.87 -31.21
CA THR A 373 39.49 -1.02 -30.05
C THR A 373 39.28 -2.34 -29.33
N GLU A 374 38.37 -3.24 -29.71
CA GLU A 374 38.17 -4.49 -28.99
C GLU A 374 39.40 -5.41 -28.95
N PRO A 375 40.11 -5.80 -30.03
CA PRO A 375 41.31 -6.61 -29.90
C PRO A 375 42.45 -5.84 -29.23
N ILE A 376 42.57 -4.54 -29.49
CA ILE A 376 43.57 -3.68 -28.85
C ILE A 376 43.28 -3.53 -27.36
N VAL A 377 42.02 -3.37 -26.96
CA VAL A 377 41.54 -3.26 -25.57
C VAL A 377 41.64 -4.61 -24.91
N GLN A 378 41.33 -5.71 -25.58
CA GLN A 378 41.56 -7.05 -25.05
C GLN A 378 43.06 -7.29 -24.83
N HIS A 379 43.93 -6.90 -25.76
CA HIS A 379 45.37 -6.96 -25.57
C HIS A 379 45.88 -5.98 -24.51
N MET A 380 45.34 -4.76 -24.43
CA MET A 380 45.69 -3.78 -23.40
C MET A 380 45.19 -4.21 -22.04
N VAL A 381 44.01 -4.83 -21.94
CA VAL A 381 43.45 -5.42 -20.72
C VAL A 381 44.27 -6.64 -20.33
N ALA A 382 44.67 -7.51 -21.27
CA ALA A 382 45.54 -8.64 -20.99
C ALA A 382 46.93 -8.17 -20.52
N ALA A 383 47.55 -7.20 -21.20
CA ALA A 383 48.81 -6.60 -20.79
C ALA A 383 48.69 -5.85 -19.46
N MET A 384 47.58 -5.14 -19.22
CA MET A 384 47.28 -4.53 -17.93
C MET A 384 47.06 -5.59 -16.85
N GLN A 385 46.44 -6.73 -17.14
CA GLN A 385 46.28 -7.83 -16.19
C GLN A 385 47.62 -8.49 -15.88
N GLU A 386 48.54 -8.60 -16.85
CA GLU A 386 49.92 -9.02 -16.61
C GLU A 386 50.71 -8.01 -15.77
N MET A 387 50.56 -6.71 -16.05
CA MET A 387 51.26 -5.64 -15.31
C MET A 387 50.66 -5.34 -13.94
N TYR A 388 49.35 -5.53 -13.80
CA TYR A 388 48.58 -5.29 -12.59
C TYR A 388 47.80 -6.58 -12.25
N PRO A 389 48.48 -7.64 -11.77
CA PRO A 389 47.81 -8.88 -11.38
C PRO A 389 46.70 -8.64 -10.33
N HIS A 390 46.84 -7.57 -9.54
CA HIS A 390 45.82 -7.13 -8.60
C HIS A 390 44.50 -6.66 -9.27
N ALA A 391 44.50 -6.23 -10.53
CA ALA A 391 43.27 -5.88 -11.26
C ALA A 391 42.36 -7.10 -11.49
N SER A 392 42.95 -8.29 -11.64
CA SER A 392 42.20 -9.56 -11.70
C SER A 392 41.52 -9.86 -10.36
N SER A 393 42.19 -9.59 -9.23
CA SER A 393 41.58 -9.68 -7.89
C SER A 393 40.37 -8.77 -7.77
N VAL A 394 40.50 -7.51 -8.21
CA VAL A 394 39.39 -6.53 -8.17
C VAL A 394 38.21 -7.00 -9.04
N GLN A 395 38.46 -7.58 -10.22
CA GLN A 395 37.39 -8.14 -11.05
C GLN A 395 36.67 -9.31 -10.37
N GLN A 396 37.40 -10.21 -9.71
CA GLN A 396 36.80 -11.30 -8.93
C GLN A 396 36.03 -10.78 -7.72
N GLU A 397 36.55 -9.75 -7.04
CA GLU A 397 35.87 -9.09 -5.93
C GLU A 397 34.56 -8.43 -6.38
N ILE A 398 34.54 -7.77 -7.55
CA ILE A 398 33.30 -7.21 -8.12
C ILE A 398 32.26 -8.30 -8.39
N VAL A 399 32.67 -9.45 -8.94
CA VAL A 399 31.76 -10.58 -9.16
C VAL A 399 31.23 -11.13 -7.83
N SER A 400 32.10 -11.31 -6.83
CA SER A 400 31.74 -11.76 -5.48
C SER A 400 30.78 -10.77 -4.78
N ILE A 401 31.04 -9.46 -4.89
CA ILE A 401 30.16 -8.40 -4.38
C ILE A 401 28.80 -8.46 -5.08
N LYS A 402 28.77 -8.68 -6.40
CA LYS A 402 27.52 -8.80 -7.15
C LYS A 402 26.72 -10.04 -6.70
N GLU A 403 27.37 -11.18 -6.50
CA GLU A 403 26.73 -12.41 -6.01
C GLU A 403 26.19 -12.26 -4.59
N THR A 404 26.98 -11.68 -3.68
CA THR A 404 26.55 -11.42 -2.30
C THR A 404 25.40 -10.40 -2.25
N THR A 405 25.45 -9.37 -3.10
CA THR A 405 24.35 -8.40 -3.27
C THR A 405 23.07 -9.10 -3.76
N ASN A 406 23.16 -9.97 -4.76
CA ASN A 406 22.00 -10.73 -5.26
C ASN A 406 21.43 -11.68 -4.20
N LYS A 407 22.28 -12.35 -3.42
CA LYS A 407 21.85 -13.17 -2.27
C LYS A 407 21.11 -12.31 -1.25
N LEU A 408 21.66 -11.14 -0.89
CA LEU A 408 21.04 -10.22 0.06
C LEU A 408 19.68 -9.72 -0.44
N ILE A 409 19.57 -9.35 -1.72
CA ILE A 409 18.30 -8.95 -2.35
C ILE A 409 17.26 -10.08 -2.25
N THR A 410 17.68 -11.33 -2.48
CA THR A 410 16.80 -12.50 -2.37
C THR A 410 16.31 -12.70 -0.93
N THR A 411 17.20 -12.62 0.05
CA THR A 411 16.85 -12.70 1.47
C THR A 411 15.90 -11.57 1.89
N ILE A 412 16.17 -10.32 1.47
CA ILE A 412 15.30 -9.17 1.73
C ILE A 412 13.89 -9.40 1.16
N ASN A 413 13.79 -9.94 -0.06
CA ASN A 413 12.50 -10.24 -0.68
C ASN A 413 11.75 -11.36 0.06
N SER A 414 12.45 -12.39 0.55
CA SER A 414 11.87 -13.44 1.40
C SER A 414 11.29 -12.87 2.69
N ILE A 415 12.11 -12.11 3.44
CA ILE A 415 11.71 -11.46 4.70
C ILE A 415 10.53 -10.52 4.46
N ARG A 416 10.52 -9.76 3.36
CA ARG A 416 9.39 -8.90 2.99
C ARG A 416 8.09 -9.70 2.78
N GLY A 417 8.19 -10.89 2.17
CA GLY A 417 7.05 -11.80 2.01
C GLY A 417 6.53 -12.34 3.35
N GLU A 418 7.43 -12.70 4.26
CA GLU A 418 7.09 -13.17 5.61
C GLU A 418 6.43 -12.06 6.44
N ILE A 419 6.99 -10.85 6.44
CA ILE A 419 6.41 -9.68 7.11
C ILE A 419 5.00 -9.41 6.60
N ARG A 420 4.79 -9.43 5.27
CA ARG A 420 3.46 -9.22 4.68
C ARG A 420 2.47 -10.30 5.11
N THR A 421 2.91 -11.55 5.20
CA THR A 421 2.07 -12.66 5.66
C THR A 421 1.69 -12.50 7.13
N ALA A 422 2.66 -12.15 7.98
CA ALA A 422 2.41 -11.87 9.40
C ALA A 422 1.50 -10.65 9.60
N GLU A 423 1.65 -9.60 8.81
CA GLU A 423 0.81 -8.41 8.87
C GLU A 423 -0.64 -8.70 8.46
N ASN A 424 -0.85 -9.52 7.45
CA ASN A 424 -2.18 -10.00 7.07
C ASN A 424 -2.83 -10.82 8.20
N ALA A 425 -2.07 -11.75 8.81
CA ALA A 425 -2.56 -12.54 9.94
C ALA A 425 -2.91 -11.68 11.17
N ARG A 426 -2.07 -10.68 11.48
CA ARG A 426 -2.33 -9.70 12.54
C ARG A 426 -3.60 -8.90 12.27
N THR A 427 -3.80 -8.47 11.02
CA THR A 427 -4.98 -7.68 10.62
C THR A 427 -6.26 -8.50 10.73
N ALA A 428 -6.23 -9.79 10.34
CA ALA A 428 -7.34 -10.71 10.52
C ALA A 428 -7.69 -10.88 12.02
N LEU A 429 -6.68 -11.14 12.87
CA LEU A 429 -6.89 -11.27 14.31
C LEU A 429 -7.49 -9.99 14.94
N VAL A 430 -6.99 -8.82 14.58
CA VAL A 430 -7.53 -7.54 15.08
C VAL A 430 -8.98 -7.35 14.64
N THR A 431 -9.32 -7.76 13.42
CA THR A 431 -10.69 -7.70 12.91
C THR A 431 -11.61 -8.62 13.72
N ASP A 432 -11.19 -9.85 13.98
CA ASP A 432 -11.95 -10.82 14.78
C ASP A 432 -12.14 -10.35 16.23
N MET A 433 -11.08 -9.84 16.87
CA MET A 433 -11.16 -9.28 18.22
C MET A 433 -12.09 -8.06 18.30
N THR A 434 -12.09 -7.23 17.26
CA THR A 434 -12.99 -6.07 17.18
C THR A 434 -14.44 -6.51 17.07
N ALA A 435 -14.72 -7.51 16.22
CA ALA A 435 -16.06 -8.09 16.09
C ALA A 435 -16.54 -8.73 17.40
N GLU A 436 -15.67 -9.45 18.10
CA GLU A 436 -15.99 -10.08 19.39
C GLU A 436 -16.22 -9.05 20.50
N ARG A 437 -15.40 -7.98 20.55
CA ARG A 437 -15.63 -6.83 21.44
C ARG A 437 -17.00 -6.21 21.17
N ASP A 438 -17.37 -6.03 19.91
CA ASP A 438 -18.67 -5.45 19.55
C ASP A 438 -19.80 -6.38 19.96
N ARG A 439 -19.68 -7.69 19.72
CA ARG A 439 -20.64 -8.70 20.18
C ARG A 439 -20.85 -8.64 21.70
N MET A 440 -19.76 -8.62 22.47
CA MET A 440 -19.82 -8.52 23.93
C MET A 440 -20.43 -7.19 24.39
N THR A 441 -20.13 -6.09 23.70
CA THR A 441 -20.70 -4.77 24.01
C THR A 441 -22.22 -4.78 23.82
N HIS A 442 -22.71 -5.40 22.75
CA HIS A 442 -24.15 -5.59 22.53
C HIS A 442 -24.77 -6.48 23.60
N GLU A 443 -24.11 -7.58 23.98
CA GLU A 443 -24.59 -8.50 25.01
C GLU A 443 -24.67 -7.81 26.39
N ILE A 444 -23.67 -7.00 26.75
CA ILE A 444 -23.67 -6.17 27.96
C ILE A 444 -24.81 -5.15 27.90
N GLY A 445 -25.02 -4.49 26.77
CA GLY A 445 -26.13 -3.55 26.58
C GLY A 445 -27.50 -4.21 26.76
N TYR A 446 -27.68 -5.41 26.20
CA TYR A 446 -28.87 -6.23 26.37
C TYR A 446 -29.08 -6.65 27.83
N LEU A 447 -28.04 -7.15 28.50
CA LEU A 447 -28.12 -7.55 29.91
C LEU A 447 -28.42 -6.37 30.83
N ARG A 448 -27.86 -5.18 30.56
CA ARG A 448 -28.20 -3.95 31.28
C ARG A 448 -29.67 -3.60 31.10
N SER A 449 -30.15 -3.55 29.86
CA SER A 449 -31.57 -3.27 29.57
C SER A 449 -32.51 -4.25 30.26
N ARG A 450 -32.15 -5.55 30.27
CA ARG A 450 -32.92 -6.59 30.98
C ARG A 450 -32.88 -6.41 32.50
N THR A 451 -31.74 -5.99 33.04
CA THR A 451 -31.59 -5.71 34.47
C THR A 451 -32.42 -4.49 34.86
N ASP A 452 -32.44 -3.45 34.05
CA ASP A 452 -33.24 -2.24 34.26
C ASP A 452 -34.73 -2.55 34.18
N ALA A 453 -35.17 -3.35 33.20
CA ALA A 453 -36.55 -3.82 33.10
C ALA A 453 -36.98 -4.63 34.34
N LEU A 454 -36.12 -5.53 34.83
CA LEU A 454 -36.39 -6.30 36.04
C LEU A 454 -36.39 -5.43 37.31
N SER A 455 -35.51 -4.42 37.36
CA SER A 455 -35.36 -3.51 38.49
C SER A 455 -36.56 -2.56 38.62
N HIS A 456 -36.93 -1.90 37.53
CA HIS A 456 -38.02 -0.92 37.55
C HIS A 456 -39.39 -1.57 37.50
N GLU A 457 -39.66 -2.44 36.53
CA GLU A 457 -41.03 -2.88 36.29
C GLU A 457 -41.49 -3.93 37.29
N ASN A 458 -40.60 -4.82 37.74
CA ASN A 458 -41.00 -5.97 38.55
C ASN A 458 -40.98 -5.67 40.06
N LEU A 459 -40.02 -4.88 40.54
CA LEU A 459 -39.93 -4.59 41.97
C LEU A 459 -40.89 -3.48 42.38
N LEU A 460 -40.93 -2.35 41.65
CA LEU A 460 -41.82 -1.25 42.01
C LEU A 460 -43.29 -1.65 41.90
N SER A 461 -43.69 -2.36 40.85
CA SER A 461 -45.08 -2.84 40.72
C SER A 461 -45.46 -3.82 41.83
N LYS A 462 -44.55 -4.74 42.21
CA LYS A 462 -44.81 -5.67 43.31
C LYS A 462 -44.86 -4.97 44.67
N VAL A 463 -44.02 -3.97 44.89
CA VAL A 463 -44.06 -3.16 46.10
C VAL A 463 -45.37 -2.37 46.16
N ASP A 464 -45.79 -1.75 45.05
CA ASP A 464 -47.07 -1.03 44.95
C ASP A 464 -48.28 -1.97 45.13
N ASP A 465 -48.26 -3.17 44.55
CA ASP A 465 -49.30 -4.18 44.75
C ASP A 465 -49.38 -4.66 46.21
N VAL A 466 -48.23 -4.87 46.85
CA VAL A 466 -48.15 -5.23 48.26
C VAL A 466 -48.64 -4.06 49.13
N GLU A 467 -48.28 -2.83 48.81
CA GLU A 467 -48.76 -1.63 49.49
C GLU A 467 -50.29 -1.50 49.37
N LYS A 468 -50.85 -1.64 48.17
CA LYS A 468 -52.30 -1.61 47.93
C LYS A 468 -53.02 -2.71 48.70
N ARG A 469 -52.49 -3.93 48.71
CA ARG A 469 -53.06 -5.04 49.52
C ARG A 469 -52.99 -4.74 51.01
N LEU A 470 -51.91 -4.15 51.50
CA LEU A 470 -51.77 -3.78 52.90
C LEU A 470 -52.74 -2.66 53.28
N ARG A 471 -52.89 -1.63 52.43
CA ARG A 471 -53.88 -0.56 52.62
C ARG A 471 -55.30 -1.10 52.62
N SER A 472 -55.68 -1.92 51.63
CA SER A 472 -57.01 -2.55 51.59
C SER A 472 -57.28 -3.39 52.84
N ARG A 473 -56.30 -4.16 53.32
CA ARG A 473 -56.45 -4.93 54.57
C ARG A 473 -56.53 -4.04 55.81
N LEU A 474 -55.83 -2.91 55.80
CA LEU A 474 -55.88 -1.93 56.89
C LEU A 474 -57.27 -1.29 56.94
N ASP A 475 -57.83 -0.89 55.79
CA ASP A 475 -59.18 -0.37 55.67
C ASP A 475 -60.23 -1.41 56.10
N ASP A 476 -60.05 -2.69 55.73
CA ASP A 476 -60.92 -3.77 56.21
C ASP A 476 -60.86 -3.92 57.74
N VAL A 477 -59.67 -3.85 58.33
CA VAL A 477 -59.47 -3.92 59.78
C VAL A 477 -60.09 -2.70 60.46
N GLU A 478 -59.88 -1.49 59.93
CA GLU A 478 -60.45 -0.25 60.45
C GLU A 478 -61.99 -0.29 60.39
N ASN A 479 -62.58 -0.75 59.29
CA ASN A 479 -64.02 -0.96 59.15
C ASN A 479 -64.56 -1.99 60.15
N VAL A 480 -63.86 -3.11 60.36
CA VAL A 480 -64.25 -4.12 61.36
C VAL A 480 -64.17 -3.55 62.78
N VAL A 481 -63.14 -2.77 63.09
CA VAL A 481 -62.98 -2.11 64.40
C VAL A 481 -64.06 -1.05 64.59
N ALA A 482 -64.31 -0.18 63.61
CA ALA A 482 -65.35 0.85 63.65
C ALA A 482 -66.75 0.24 63.84
N ASN A 483 -67.09 -0.82 63.10
CA ASN A 483 -68.35 -1.54 63.25
C ASN A 483 -68.50 -2.19 64.63
N LYS A 484 -67.45 -2.80 65.17
CA LYS A 484 -67.46 -3.36 66.53
C LYS A 484 -67.61 -2.27 67.59
N LEU A 485 -66.92 -1.14 67.43
CA LEU A 485 -67.00 -0.01 68.35
C LEU A 485 -68.41 0.61 68.33
N ALA A 486 -68.98 0.83 67.14
CA ALA A 486 -70.34 1.31 66.98
C ALA A 486 -71.37 0.36 67.61
N ALA A 487 -71.18 -0.97 67.49
CA ALA A 487 -72.03 -1.97 68.14
C ALA A 487 -71.91 -1.94 69.67
N VAL A 488 -70.72 -1.67 70.22
CA VAL A 488 -70.53 -1.49 71.66
C VAL A 488 -71.18 -0.20 72.14
N LEU A 489 -71.04 0.90 71.41
CA LEU A 489 -71.64 2.19 71.74
C LEU A 489 -73.18 2.13 71.69
N THR A 490 -73.77 1.50 70.67
CA THR A 490 -75.24 1.30 70.60
C THR A 490 -75.75 0.40 71.72
N ARG A 491 -75.00 -0.63 72.14
CA ARG A 491 -75.36 -1.40 73.35
C ARG A 491 -75.28 -0.56 74.62
N TYR A 492 -74.37 0.40 74.67
CA TYR A 492 -74.23 1.31 75.81
C TYR A 492 -75.36 2.34 75.86
N GLU A 493 -75.80 2.86 74.70
CA GLU A 493 -76.98 3.74 74.60
C GLU A 493 -78.30 2.99 74.82
N GLN A 494 -78.38 1.73 74.40
CA GLN A 494 -79.52 0.87 74.70
C GLN A 494 -79.53 0.37 76.14
N LEU A 495 -78.45 0.56 76.90
CA LEU A 495 -78.51 0.31 78.33
C LEU A 495 -79.46 1.37 78.90
N PRO A 496 -80.68 0.98 79.31
CA PRO A 496 -81.60 1.96 79.86
C PRO A 496 -80.88 2.57 81.07
N THR A 497 -80.78 3.90 81.07
CA THR A 497 -80.42 4.74 82.22
C THR A 497 -81.50 4.55 83.28
N SER A 498 -81.55 3.34 83.80
CA SER A 498 -82.43 2.89 84.84
C SER A 498 -81.77 3.37 86.12
N GLN A 499 -82.31 4.48 86.62
CA GLN A 499 -82.19 4.94 88.01
C GLN A 499 -80.80 5.53 88.33
N ASN A 500 -80.49 6.81 88.13
CA ASN A 500 -81.12 8.04 88.62
C ASN A 500 -82.59 8.00 89.11
N SER A 501 -82.79 7.48 90.31
CA SER A 501 -83.64 8.04 91.39
C SER A 501 -83.60 7.11 92.60
#